data_AF-A0A8S0VYX4-F1
#
_entry.id   AF-A0A8S0VYX4-F1
#
_cell.length_a   1.000
_cell.length_b   1.000
_cell.length_c   1.000
_cell.angle_alpha   90.00
_cell.angle_beta   90.00
_cell.angle_gamma   90.00
#
_symmetry.space_group_name_H-M   'P 1'
#
loop_
_entity.id
_entity.type
_entity.pdbx_description
1 polymer ?
#
loop_
_entity_poly.entity_id
_entity_poly.type
_entity_poly.pdbx_seq_one_letter_code
_entity_poly.pdbx_strand_id
1 'polypeptide(L)'
;MGNWIHGGSKCKDKKEEKTLERLKNETVLLLSFLGLLLYKRGDRKENYMENMPYLVGQLLKISDELHTLYCKVVRSGDVPPQLAGSALFTTAGETPYQAMAQLSLRMNPYITWAKQYRFKNISIKNEESWRARWYLNLYEDVANKLKVSVTGSTRFTDIEKAQLFIGYLASFPKRESSVTASDADNDHDNNGGGTNDEQ
;
A
#
# COMPACT_ATOMS: atom_id res chain seq x y z
N MET A 1 52.33 -16.16 -2.68
CA MET A 1 50.89 -16.53 -2.60
C MET A 1 50.30 -15.86 -1.37
N GLY A 2 49.22 -15.10 -1.52
CA GLY A 2 48.56 -14.40 -0.41
C GLY A 2 47.66 -13.29 -0.94
N ASN A 3 46.53 -13.70 -1.52
CA ASN A 3 45.57 -12.85 -2.21
C ASN A 3 44.80 -11.97 -1.21
N TRP A 4 44.84 -10.66 -1.42
CA TRP A 4 43.89 -9.71 -0.87
C TRP A 4 42.53 -9.92 -1.55
N ILE A 5 41.41 -9.79 -0.82
CA ILE A 5 40.09 -9.26 -1.25
C ILE A 5 39.15 -9.43 -0.04
N HIS A 6 38.88 -8.36 0.71
CA HIS A 6 37.65 -8.21 1.51
C HIS A 6 37.36 -6.70 1.68
N GLY A 7 36.66 -6.09 0.72
CA GLY A 7 36.28 -4.67 0.81
C GLY A 7 35.13 -4.20 -0.11
N GLY A 8 34.59 -5.05 -0.99
CA GLY A 8 33.65 -4.61 -2.04
C GLY A 8 32.16 -4.57 -1.67
N SER A 9 31.70 -5.30 -0.64
CA SER A 9 30.26 -5.52 -0.43
C SER A 9 29.52 -4.28 0.13
N LYS A 10 30.10 -3.62 1.14
CA LYS A 10 29.47 -2.49 1.86
C LYS A 10 29.28 -1.22 1.02
N CYS A 11 30.10 -1.06 -0.03
CA CYS A 11 30.05 0.12 -0.92
C CYS A 11 28.95 -0.02 -1.99
N LYS A 12 28.67 -1.26 -2.42
CA LYS A 12 27.62 -1.56 -3.41
C LYS A 12 26.23 -1.30 -2.83
N ASP A 13 26.01 -1.76 -1.59
CA ASP A 13 24.78 -1.58 -0.82
C ASP A 13 24.42 -0.09 -0.61
N LYS A 14 25.41 0.73 -0.19
CA LYS A 14 25.24 2.19 -0.06
C LYS A 14 24.92 2.91 -1.37
N LYS A 15 25.47 2.43 -2.48
CA LYS A 15 25.24 3.04 -3.81
C LYS A 15 23.85 2.68 -4.34
N GLU A 16 23.42 1.44 -4.12
CA GLU A 16 22.07 0.96 -4.45
C GLU A 16 21.01 1.70 -3.61
N GLU A 17 21.23 1.84 -2.30
CA GLU A 17 20.36 2.60 -1.39
C GLU A 17 20.24 4.07 -1.81
N LYS A 18 21.36 4.74 -2.12
CA LYS A 18 21.35 6.13 -2.61
C LYS A 18 20.62 6.28 -3.95
N THR A 19 20.76 5.28 -4.84
CA THR A 19 20.06 5.27 -6.14
C THR A 19 18.56 5.08 -5.95
N LEU A 20 18.16 4.19 -5.04
CA LEU A 20 16.76 3.98 -4.67
C LEU A 20 16.12 5.24 -4.06
N GLU A 21 16.82 5.92 -3.15
CA GLU A 21 16.33 7.17 -2.57
C GLU A 21 16.17 8.28 -3.62
N ARG A 22 17.09 8.37 -4.59
CA ARG A 22 16.96 9.29 -5.71
C ARG A 22 15.72 8.98 -6.56
N LEU A 23 15.51 7.71 -6.92
CA LEU A 23 14.33 7.27 -7.69
C LEU A 23 13.02 7.54 -6.95
N LYS A 24 12.99 7.34 -5.63
CA LYS A 24 11.84 7.71 -4.78
C LYS A 24 11.54 9.20 -4.87
N ASN A 25 12.56 10.05 -4.71
CA ASN A 25 12.39 11.50 -4.78
C ASN A 25 11.90 11.96 -6.15
N GLU A 26 12.45 11.41 -7.23
CA GLU A 26 12.01 11.68 -8.60
C GLU A 26 10.55 11.25 -8.82
N THR A 27 10.15 10.09 -8.27
CA THR A 27 8.76 9.61 -8.31
C THR A 27 7.81 10.54 -7.55
N VAL A 28 8.22 11.02 -6.36
CA VAL A 28 7.44 11.98 -5.57
C VAL A 28 7.25 13.28 -6.34
N LEU A 29 8.31 13.82 -6.96
CA LEU A 29 8.22 15.04 -7.77
C LEU A 29 7.29 14.87 -8.96
N LEU A 30 7.37 13.74 -9.66
CA LEU A 30 6.49 13.44 -10.79
C LEU A 30 5.03 13.31 -10.35
N LEU A 31 4.79 12.69 -9.20
CA LEU A 31 3.45 12.57 -8.63
C LEU A 31 2.89 13.93 -8.18
N SER A 32 3.71 14.76 -7.56
CA SER A 32 3.35 16.13 -7.19
C SER A 32 3.05 16.98 -8.41
N PHE A 33 3.84 16.85 -9.48
CA PHE A 33 3.61 17.55 -10.74
C PHE A 33 2.31 17.11 -11.41
N LEU A 34 2.06 15.80 -11.48
CA LEU A 34 0.82 15.25 -12.03
C LEU A 34 -0.39 15.68 -11.21
N GLY A 35 -0.29 15.64 -9.89
CA GLY A 35 -1.31 16.16 -8.97
C GLY A 35 -1.57 17.65 -9.16
N LEU A 36 -0.53 18.45 -9.40
CA LEU A 36 -0.66 19.88 -9.70
C LEU A 36 -1.36 20.14 -11.03
N LEU A 37 -1.05 19.35 -12.07
CA LEU A 37 -1.73 19.44 -13.37
C LEU A 37 -3.21 19.10 -13.25
N LEU A 38 -3.55 18.05 -12.51
CA LEU A 38 -4.94 17.66 -12.21
C LEU A 38 -5.66 18.77 -11.44
N TYR A 39 -5.02 19.31 -10.40
CA TYR A 39 -5.56 20.42 -9.61
C TYR A 39 -5.91 21.63 -10.49
N LYS A 40 -4.99 22.03 -11.39
CA LYS A 40 -5.22 23.15 -12.32
C LYS A 40 -6.39 22.89 -13.29
N ARG A 41 -6.71 21.63 -13.57
CA ARG A 41 -7.83 21.21 -14.42
C ARG A 41 -9.15 21.09 -13.66
N GLY A 42 -9.15 21.28 -12.34
CA GLY A 42 -10.33 21.16 -11.47
C GLY A 42 -10.48 19.76 -10.84
N ASP A 43 -9.62 18.80 -11.19
CA ASP A 43 -9.59 17.46 -10.60
C ASP A 43 -8.84 17.49 -9.28
N ARG A 44 -9.54 17.81 -8.20
CA ARG A 44 -8.96 17.85 -6.86
C ARG A 44 -8.76 16.44 -6.30
N LYS A 45 -7.76 16.30 -5.44
CA LYS A 45 -7.41 15.04 -4.77
C LYS A 45 -8.59 14.39 -4.07
N GLU A 46 -9.39 15.20 -3.38
CA GLU A 46 -10.56 14.76 -2.63
C GLU A 46 -11.60 14.11 -3.55
N ASN A 47 -11.66 14.55 -4.82
CA ASN A 47 -12.60 14.03 -5.79
C ASN A 47 -12.05 12.80 -6.49
N TYR A 48 -10.83 12.86 -7.05
CA TYR A 48 -10.35 11.77 -7.89
C TYR A 48 -9.95 10.51 -7.12
N MET A 49 -9.66 10.61 -5.82
CA MET A 49 -9.33 9.43 -4.99
C MET A 49 -10.50 8.46 -4.80
N GLU A 50 -11.71 8.90 -5.11
CA GLU A 50 -12.92 8.07 -5.10
C GLU A 50 -13.39 7.70 -6.50
N ASN A 51 -12.71 8.19 -7.53
CA ASN A 51 -13.04 7.86 -8.92
C ASN A 51 -12.54 6.46 -9.29
N MET A 52 -13.28 5.84 -10.21
CA MET A 52 -12.97 4.52 -10.74
C MET A 52 -11.50 4.32 -11.14
N PRO A 53 -10.82 5.22 -11.88
CA PRO A 53 -9.45 4.97 -12.33
C PRO A 53 -8.46 4.86 -11.16
N TYR A 54 -8.55 5.77 -10.18
CA TYR A 54 -7.72 5.72 -8.98
C TYR A 54 -7.96 4.43 -8.19
N LEU A 55 -9.22 4.06 -8.01
CA LEU A 55 -9.61 2.85 -7.28
C LEU A 55 -9.14 1.57 -7.99
N VAL A 56 -9.22 1.52 -9.32
CA VAL A 56 -8.63 0.41 -10.10
C VAL A 56 -7.12 0.36 -9.88
N GLY A 57 -6.43 1.51 -9.82
CA GLY A 57 -5.01 1.57 -9.52
C GLY A 57 -4.68 0.98 -8.14
N GLN A 58 -5.44 1.37 -7.11
CA GLN A 58 -5.33 0.80 -5.77
C GLN A 58 -5.59 -0.71 -5.77
N LEU A 59 -6.61 -1.18 -6.50
CA LEU A 59 -6.92 -2.61 -6.62
C LEU A 59 -5.73 -3.41 -7.18
N LEU A 60 -5.09 -2.90 -8.24
CA LEU A 60 -3.90 -3.52 -8.83
C LEU A 60 -2.73 -3.55 -7.84
N LYS A 61 -2.51 -2.48 -7.08
CA LYS A 61 -1.46 -2.42 -6.05
C LYS A 61 -1.70 -3.45 -4.94
N ILE A 62 -2.92 -3.54 -4.41
CA ILE A 62 -3.28 -4.53 -3.38
C ILE A 62 -3.05 -5.95 -3.90
N SER A 63 -3.32 -6.18 -5.19
CA SER A 63 -3.10 -7.47 -5.85
C SER A 63 -1.62 -7.88 -5.86
N ASP A 64 -0.74 -6.95 -6.23
CA ASP A 64 0.70 -7.18 -6.25
C ASP A 64 1.28 -7.46 -4.86
N GLU A 65 0.82 -6.72 -3.86
CA GLU A 65 1.23 -6.86 -2.47
C GLU A 65 0.76 -8.19 -1.86
N LEU A 66 -0.47 -8.59 -2.15
CA LEU A 66 -0.99 -9.89 -1.70
C LEU A 66 -0.28 -11.05 -2.40
N HIS A 67 -0.04 -10.96 -3.71
CA HIS A 67 0.70 -11.96 -4.46
C HIS A 67 2.15 -12.07 -3.94
N THR A 68 2.79 -10.95 -3.64
CA THR A 68 4.14 -10.92 -3.03
C THR A 68 4.15 -11.58 -1.66
N LEU A 69 3.17 -11.28 -0.80
CA LEU A 69 3.05 -11.92 0.51
C LEU A 69 2.87 -13.45 0.36
N TYR A 70 2.03 -13.89 -0.57
CA TYR A 70 1.87 -15.30 -0.89
C TYR A 70 3.21 -15.94 -1.30
N CYS A 71 3.96 -15.32 -2.22
CA CYS A 71 5.26 -15.84 -2.66
C CYS A 71 6.27 -15.94 -1.51
N LYS A 72 6.31 -14.96 -0.61
CA LYS A 72 7.19 -15.00 0.57
C LYS A 72 6.87 -16.21 1.45
N VAL A 73 5.60 -16.40 1.78
CA VAL A 73 5.18 -17.45 2.72
C VAL A 73 5.16 -18.85 2.09
N VAL A 74 4.63 -18.98 0.87
CA VAL A 74 4.34 -20.29 0.26
C VAL A 74 5.45 -20.73 -0.70
N ARG A 75 6.15 -19.78 -1.32
CA ARG A 75 7.20 -20.05 -2.31
C ARG A 75 8.59 -19.63 -1.82
N SER A 76 8.76 -19.48 -0.50
CA SER A 76 10.05 -19.16 0.14
C SER A 76 10.74 -17.91 -0.46
N GLY A 77 9.95 -16.91 -0.88
CA GLY A 77 10.47 -15.67 -1.45
C GLY A 77 10.72 -15.70 -2.96
N ASP A 78 10.36 -16.77 -3.66
CA ASP A 78 10.39 -16.83 -5.12
C ASP A 78 9.26 -15.97 -5.73
N VAL A 79 9.54 -14.66 -5.81
CA VAL A 79 8.66 -13.65 -6.37
C VAL A 79 8.91 -13.53 -7.88
N PRO A 80 7.89 -13.74 -8.74
CA PRO A 80 8.09 -13.63 -10.18
C PRO A 80 8.41 -12.18 -10.60
N PRO A 81 9.10 -11.98 -11.74
CA PRO A 81 9.44 -10.64 -12.24
C PRO A 81 8.22 -9.79 -12.60
N GLN A 82 7.06 -10.42 -12.80
CA GLN A 82 5.80 -9.73 -13.05
C GLN A 82 4.73 -10.21 -12.07
N LEU A 83 4.12 -9.28 -11.34
CA LEU A 83 3.08 -9.54 -10.36
C LEU A 83 1.68 -9.46 -11.00
N ALA A 84 0.65 -9.81 -10.23
CA ALA A 84 -0.68 -10.05 -10.79
C ALA A 84 -1.41 -8.77 -11.23
N GLY A 85 -1.28 -7.70 -10.46
CA GLY A 85 -1.82 -6.38 -10.76
C GLY A 85 -0.98 -5.65 -11.81
N SER A 86 0.34 -5.55 -11.60
CA SER A 86 1.26 -4.89 -12.57
C SER A 86 1.16 -5.47 -13.99
N ALA A 87 0.93 -6.78 -14.13
CA ALA A 87 0.69 -7.42 -15.43
C ALA A 87 -0.51 -6.86 -16.20
N LEU A 88 -1.49 -6.27 -15.50
CA LEU A 88 -2.74 -5.78 -16.06
C LEU A 88 -2.82 -4.24 -16.08
N PHE A 89 -1.75 -3.54 -15.68
CA PHE A 89 -1.77 -2.08 -15.57
C PHE A 89 -2.08 -1.41 -16.92
N THR A 90 -1.43 -1.82 -18.00
CA THR A 90 -1.70 -1.30 -19.35
C THR A 90 -3.14 -1.61 -19.78
N THR A 91 -3.60 -2.85 -19.58
CA THR A 91 -4.98 -3.25 -19.89
C THR A 91 -6.00 -2.46 -19.08
N ALA A 92 -5.70 -2.09 -17.84
CA ALA A 92 -6.59 -1.29 -17.01
C ALA A 92 -6.77 0.14 -17.54
N GLY A 93 -5.73 0.72 -18.14
CA GLY A 93 -5.81 2.03 -18.79
C GLY A 93 -6.62 2.01 -20.10
N GLU A 94 -6.63 0.88 -20.80
CA GLU A 94 -7.28 0.78 -22.12
C GLU A 94 -8.70 0.22 -22.03
N THR A 95 -8.89 -0.81 -21.19
CA THR A 95 -10.11 -1.61 -21.03
C THR A 95 -10.28 -2.01 -19.54
N PRO A 96 -10.67 -1.09 -18.64
CA PRO A 96 -10.66 -1.30 -17.19
C PRO A 96 -11.52 -2.48 -16.73
N TYR A 97 -12.70 -2.69 -17.33
CA TYR A 97 -13.56 -3.82 -17.02
C TYR A 97 -12.93 -5.17 -17.34
N GLN A 98 -12.28 -5.27 -18.50
CA GLN A 98 -11.57 -6.48 -18.89
C GLN A 98 -10.40 -6.75 -17.95
N ALA A 99 -9.65 -5.70 -17.56
CA ALA A 99 -8.57 -5.84 -16.58
C ALA A 99 -9.10 -6.37 -15.25
N MET A 100 -10.20 -5.83 -14.72
CA MET A 100 -10.81 -6.32 -13.48
C MET A 100 -11.32 -7.76 -13.58
N ALA A 101 -11.92 -8.13 -14.72
CA ALA A 101 -12.37 -9.50 -14.96
C ALA A 101 -11.20 -10.49 -15.04
N GLN A 102 -10.10 -10.12 -15.69
CA GLN A 102 -8.88 -10.94 -15.73
C GLN A 102 -8.21 -11.03 -14.35
N LEU A 103 -8.18 -9.92 -13.62
CA LEU A 103 -7.60 -9.85 -12.28
C LEU A 103 -8.35 -10.76 -11.30
N SER A 104 -9.69 -10.80 -11.36
CA SER A 104 -10.49 -11.64 -10.46
C SER A 104 -10.17 -13.13 -10.60
N LEU A 105 -10.00 -13.60 -11.85
CA LEU A 105 -9.59 -14.98 -12.14
C LEU A 105 -8.17 -15.24 -11.63
N ARG A 106 -7.24 -14.32 -11.89
CA ARG A 106 -5.83 -14.46 -11.51
C ARG A 106 -5.61 -14.40 -10.00
N MET A 107 -6.40 -13.61 -9.28
CA MET A 107 -6.23 -13.39 -7.85
C MET A 107 -6.92 -14.43 -6.97
N ASN A 108 -7.84 -15.23 -7.54
CA ASN A 108 -8.59 -16.25 -6.80
C ASN A 108 -7.74 -17.18 -5.91
N PRO A 109 -6.62 -17.77 -6.37
CA PRO A 109 -5.78 -18.62 -5.50
C PRO A 109 -5.18 -17.85 -4.31
N TYR A 110 -4.74 -16.61 -4.51
CA TYR A 110 -4.11 -15.80 -3.46
C TYR A 110 -5.13 -15.29 -2.45
N ILE A 111 -6.32 -14.89 -2.90
CA ILE A 111 -7.43 -14.47 -2.03
C ILE A 111 -7.91 -15.66 -1.18
N THR A 112 -8.07 -16.83 -1.79
CA THR A 112 -8.48 -18.05 -1.07
C THR A 112 -7.46 -18.43 0.00
N TRP A 113 -6.17 -18.41 -0.35
CA TRP A 113 -5.09 -18.61 0.61
C TRP A 113 -5.12 -17.58 1.74
N ALA A 114 -5.29 -16.29 1.42
CA ALA A 114 -5.31 -15.21 2.42
C ALA A 114 -6.44 -15.39 3.44
N LYS A 115 -7.62 -15.84 3.00
CA LYS A 115 -8.78 -16.12 3.87
C LYS A 115 -8.49 -17.20 4.91
N GLN A 116 -7.63 -18.17 4.59
CA GLN A 116 -7.18 -19.19 5.53
C GLN A 116 -6.00 -18.67 6.37
N TYR A 117 -5.04 -18.01 5.71
CA TYR A 117 -3.79 -17.55 6.30
C TYR A 117 -4.00 -16.54 7.44
N ARG A 118 -5.02 -15.67 7.33
CA ARG A 118 -5.35 -14.64 8.32
C ARG A 118 -5.58 -15.15 9.74
N PHE A 119 -5.88 -16.43 9.92
CA PHE A 119 -6.15 -17.04 11.22
C PHE A 119 -4.95 -17.73 11.86
N LYS A 120 -3.78 -17.77 11.19
CA LYS A 120 -2.60 -18.50 11.67
C LYS A 120 -1.80 -17.80 12.78
N ASN A 121 -2.12 -16.55 13.11
CA ASN A 121 -1.44 -15.75 14.15
C ASN A 121 0.10 -15.69 14.03
N ILE A 122 0.62 -15.76 12.80
CA ILE A 122 2.07 -15.69 12.54
C ILE A 122 2.54 -14.24 12.71
N SER A 123 3.62 -14.07 13.47
CA SER A 123 4.26 -12.77 13.76
C SER A 123 5.65 -12.63 13.14
N ILE A 124 6.03 -13.54 12.23
CA ILE A 124 7.30 -13.48 11.50
C ILE A 124 7.29 -12.25 10.59
N LYS A 125 8.32 -11.41 10.70
CA LYS A 125 8.45 -10.17 9.93
C LYS A 125 8.37 -10.46 8.43
N ASN A 126 7.51 -9.72 7.73
CA ASN A 126 7.20 -9.87 6.29
C ASN A 126 6.40 -11.10 5.88
N GLU A 127 5.95 -11.89 6.85
CA GLU A 127 5.11 -13.07 6.68
C GLU A 127 3.93 -13.04 7.66
N GLU A 128 3.61 -11.87 8.23
CA GLU A 128 2.65 -11.78 9.31
C GLU A 128 1.23 -12.10 8.82
N SER A 129 0.50 -12.96 9.53
CA SER A 129 -0.87 -13.35 9.16
C SER A 129 -1.84 -12.17 9.14
N TRP A 130 -1.60 -11.15 9.96
CA TRP A 130 -2.43 -9.95 9.98
C TRP A 130 -2.35 -9.15 8.67
N ARG A 131 -1.24 -9.23 7.92
CA ARG A 131 -1.11 -8.54 6.62
C ARG A 131 -2.09 -9.10 5.60
N ALA A 132 -2.28 -10.42 5.57
CA ALA A 132 -3.28 -11.04 4.71
C ALA A 132 -4.70 -10.56 5.07
N ARG A 133 -5.03 -10.47 6.37
CA ARG A 133 -6.30 -9.88 6.81
C ARG A 133 -6.45 -8.44 6.33
N TRP A 134 -5.40 -7.63 6.49
CA TRP A 134 -5.42 -6.22 6.12
C TRP A 134 -5.59 -6.02 4.61
N TYR A 135 -4.88 -6.79 3.77
CA TYR A 135 -5.07 -6.73 2.32
C TYR A 135 -6.48 -7.15 1.89
N LEU A 136 -7.09 -8.15 2.54
CA LEU A 136 -8.48 -8.52 2.29
C LEU A 136 -9.45 -7.37 2.62
N ASN A 137 -9.25 -6.68 3.75
CA ASN A 137 -10.05 -5.50 4.09
C ASN A 137 -9.87 -4.38 3.06
N LEU A 138 -8.64 -4.13 2.58
CA LEU A 138 -8.40 -3.14 1.53
C LEU A 138 -9.12 -3.49 0.22
N TYR A 139 -9.18 -4.77 -0.15
CA TYR A 139 -10.00 -5.23 -1.27
C TYR A 139 -11.48 -4.90 -1.07
N GLU A 140 -12.02 -5.18 0.12
CA GLU A 140 -13.42 -4.91 0.45
C GLU A 140 -13.72 -3.40 0.38
N ASP A 141 -12.86 -2.57 0.98
CA ASP A 141 -12.98 -1.11 0.96
C ASP A 141 -12.98 -0.55 -0.48
N VAL A 142 -12.02 -1.00 -1.31
CA VAL A 142 -11.93 -0.57 -2.71
C VAL A 142 -13.11 -1.08 -3.52
N ALA A 143 -13.56 -2.31 -3.32
CA ALA A 143 -14.72 -2.87 -4.02
C ALA A 143 -16.02 -2.11 -3.69
N ASN A 144 -16.20 -1.74 -2.42
CA ASN A 144 -17.35 -0.95 -1.98
C ASN A 144 -17.37 0.44 -2.63
N LYS A 145 -16.21 1.10 -2.73
CA LYS A 145 -16.09 2.39 -3.44
C LYS A 145 -16.25 2.25 -4.95
N LEU A 146 -15.72 1.19 -5.54
CA LEU A 146 -15.87 0.89 -6.96
C LEU A 146 -17.35 0.74 -7.32
N LYS A 147 -18.13 0.00 -6.53
CA LYS A 147 -19.57 -0.21 -6.76
C LYS A 147 -20.33 1.11 -6.99
N VAL A 148 -19.94 2.18 -6.31
CA VAL A 148 -20.58 3.51 -6.40
C VAL A 148 -20.03 4.34 -7.56
N SER A 149 -18.77 4.14 -7.92
CA SER A 149 -18.03 4.95 -8.92
C SER A 149 -17.96 4.34 -10.31
N VAL A 150 -18.49 3.12 -10.53
CA VAL A 150 -18.52 2.45 -11.84
C VAL A 150 -19.23 3.35 -12.86
N THR A 151 -18.49 3.83 -13.87
CA THR A 151 -19.02 4.63 -14.97
C THR A 151 -19.22 3.77 -16.22
N GLY A 152 -20.22 4.04 -17.05
CA GLY A 152 -20.44 3.27 -18.29
C GLY A 152 -19.33 3.34 -19.35
N SER A 153 -18.21 4.04 -19.09
CA SER A 153 -17.12 4.20 -20.04
C SER A 153 -16.28 2.93 -20.16
N THR A 154 -16.06 2.47 -21.38
CA THR A 154 -15.27 1.26 -21.68
C THR A 154 -13.76 1.52 -21.75
N ARG A 155 -13.32 2.78 -21.68
CA ARG A 155 -11.92 3.20 -21.83
C ARG A 155 -11.61 4.45 -20.99
N PHE A 156 -10.39 4.53 -20.45
CA PHE A 156 -9.91 5.72 -19.75
C PHE A 156 -9.24 6.72 -20.71
N THR A 157 -9.56 7.99 -20.48
CA THR A 157 -8.87 9.17 -21.02
C THR A 157 -7.48 9.32 -20.40
N ASP A 158 -6.65 10.22 -20.94
CA ASP A 158 -5.30 10.45 -20.40
C ASP A 158 -5.31 10.97 -18.95
N ILE A 159 -6.33 11.76 -18.58
CA ILE A 159 -6.55 12.23 -17.20
C ILE A 159 -6.87 11.04 -16.30
N GLU A 160 -7.76 10.14 -16.73
CA GLU A 160 -8.13 8.96 -15.97
C GLU A 160 -6.96 7.95 -15.88
N LYS A 161 -6.14 7.82 -16.93
CA LYS A 161 -4.89 7.04 -16.89
C LYS A 161 -3.88 7.63 -15.90
N ALA A 162 -3.79 8.95 -15.81
CA ALA A 162 -3.00 9.61 -14.78
C ALA A 162 -3.53 9.30 -13.37
N GLN A 163 -4.85 9.35 -13.17
CA GLN A 163 -5.48 8.96 -11.90
C GLN A 163 -5.24 7.48 -11.55
N LEU A 164 -5.32 6.58 -12.53
CA LEU A 164 -4.96 5.16 -12.40
C LEU A 164 -3.51 4.99 -11.93
N PHE A 165 -2.57 5.72 -12.55
CA PHE A 165 -1.17 5.67 -12.17
C PHE A 165 -0.93 6.20 -10.75
N ILE A 166 -1.56 7.32 -10.39
CA ILE A 166 -1.52 7.87 -9.03
C ILE A 166 -2.06 6.84 -8.03
N GLY A 167 -3.20 6.21 -8.35
CA GLY A 167 -3.81 5.17 -7.52
C GLY A 167 -2.90 3.97 -7.32
N TYR A 168 -2.20 3.51 -8.37
CA TYR A 168 -1.25 2.41 -8.27
C TYR A 168 -0.01 2.72 -7.44
N LEU A 169 0.46 3.97 -7.44
CA LEU A 169 1.62 4.37 -6.64
C LEU A 169 1.26 4.75 -5.21
N ALA A 170 0.04 5.23 -4.95
CA ALA A 170 -0.37 5.79 -3.67
C ALA A 170 -0.24 4.79 -2.50
N SER A 171 0.27 5.26 -1.37
CA SER A 171 0.37 4.47 -0.13
C SER A 171 -1.00 4.02 0.35
N PHE A 172 -1.06 2.83 0.96
CA PHE A 172 -2.27 2.39 1.65
C PHE A 172 -2.53 3.27 2.88
N PRO A 173 -3.80 3.38 3.31
CA PRO A 173 -4.14 4.06 4.56
C PRO A 173 -3.35 3.42 5.71
N LYS A 174 -2.85 4.26 6.63
CA LYS A 174 -2.18 3.76 7.83
C LYS A 174 -3.17 2.90 8.61
N ARG A 175 -2.75 1.72 9.03
CA ARG A 175 -3.52 0.92 9.98
C ARG A 175 -3.58 1.71 11.28
N GLU A 176 -4.78 1.96 11.79
CA GLU A 176 -4.94 2.44 13.16
C GLU A 176 -4.33 1.40 14.09
N SER A 177 -3.20 1.76 14.71
CA SER A 177 -2.64 0.97 15.80
C SER A 177 -3.64 1.08 16.94
N SER A 178 -4.25 -0.04 17.33
CA SER A 178 -4.89 -0.15 18.64
C SER A 178 -3.80 0.02 19.69
N VAL A 179 -3.47 1.27 20.02
CA VAL A 179 -2.75 1.60 21.25
C VAL A 179 -3.75 1.29 22.35
N THR A 180 -3.47 0.21 23.08
CA THR A 180 -4.13 -0.12 24.33
C THR A 180 -4.10 1.09 25.24
N ALA A 181 -5.29 1.47 25.72
CA ALA A 181 -5.44 2.32 26.87
C ALA A 181 -4.69 1.70 28.06
N SER A 182 -3.58 2.31 28.45
CA SER A 182 -2.95 2.12 29.75
C SER A 182 -1.94 3.24 29.97
N ASP A 183 -2.43 4.48 30.07
CA ASP A 183 -1.83 5.44 30.99
C ASP A 183 -2.97 5.86 31.92
N ALA A 184 -3.17 5.00 32.92
CA ALA A 184 -3.87 5.39 34.13
C ALA A 184 -3.02 6.45 34.80
N ASP A 185 -3.57 7.65 34.82
CA ASP A 185 -3.51 8.63 35.91
C ASP A 185 -2.70 8.13 37.13
N ASN A 186 -1.47 8.63 37.24
CA ASN A 186 -0.66 8.58 38.46
C ASN A 186 -0.01 9.94 38.62
N ASP A 187 -0.85 10.95 38.81
CA ASP A 187 -0.42 12.22 39.40
C ASP A 187 -0.45 12.05 40.92
N HIS A 188 0.64 11.49 41.46
CA HIS A 188 0.86 11.48 42.91
C HIS A 188 1.55 12.79 43.28
N ASP A 189 0.77 13.86 43.32
CA ASP A 189 1.21 15.17 43.77
C ASP A 189 1.37 15.16 45.30
N ASN A 190 2.61 14.95 45.75
CA ASN A 190 3.01 15.17 47.12
C ASN A 190 3.09 16.68 47.38
N ASN A 191 2.06 17.24 48.02
CA ASN A 191 2.17 18.58 48.62
C ASN A 191 1.89 18.50 50.12
N GLY A 192 2.97 18.35 50.89
CA GLY A 192 2.98 18.63 52.32
C GLY A 192 3.29 20.10 52.55
N GLY A 193 2.46 20.80 53.35
CA GLY A 193 2.85 22.10 53.87
C GLY A 193 1.70 23.01 54.29
N GLY A 194 1.20 22.78 55.52
CA GLY A 194 0.90 23.84 56.48
C GLY A 194 -0.31 24.74 56.23
N THR A 195 -1.44 24.40 56.85
CA THR A 195 -2.46 25.37 57.29
C THR A 195 -2.36 25.50 58.81
N ASN A 196 -1.77 26.60 59.26
CA ASN A 196 -2.14 27.23 60.52
C ASN A 196 -3.41 28.03 60.25
N ASP A 197 -4.44 27.88 61.08
CA ASP A 197 -5.23 28.98 61.68
C ASP A 197 -6.46 28.42 62.43
N GLU A 198 -6.41 28.61 63.75
CA GLU A 198 -7.47 28.96 64.71
C GLU A 198 -8.93 28.49 64.50
N GLN A 199 -9.42 27.62 65.39
CA GLN A 199 -10.28 27.98 66.55
C GLN A 199 -10.55 26.76 67.45
#